data_AF-T1H384-F1
#
_entry.id   AF-T1H384-F1
#
_cell.length_a   1.000
_cell.length_b   1.000
_cell.length_c   1.000
_cell.angle_alpha   90.00
_cell.angle_beta   90.00
_cell.angle_gamma   90.00
#
_symmetry.space_group_name_H-M   'P 1'
#
loop_
_entity.id
_entity.type
_entity.pdbx_description
1 polymer ?
#
loop_
_entity_poly.entity_id
_entity_poly.type
_entity_poly.pdbx_seq_one_letter_code
_entity_poly.pdbx_strand_id
1 'polypeptide(L)'
;LVVLTDEWSQCCNDRFLRDWVWIKVRQGREICQKRYPDNIICFDTCLMELFKVLDRRYGFSREIINAIIGKGVVLGDENDWKKNVTNTFLSDCANEIGLKVGPSAECNPDARNLANCYWKKMFDACPVRLGGGTCSFK
;
A
#
# COMPACT_ATOMS: atom_id res chain seq x y z
N LEU A 1 -3.00 2.34 7.17
CA LEU A 1 -2.74 1.18 6.29
C LEU A 1 -3.71 0.06 6.65
N VAL A 2 -4.69 -0.20 5.79
CA VAL A 2 -5.78 -1.18 5.98
C VAL A 2 -5.32 -2.63 5.83
N VAL A 3 -4.17 -2.86 5.20
CA VAL A 3 -3.66 -4.22 5.01
C VAL A 3 -2.84 -4.61 6.22
N LEU A 4 -3.30 -5.65 6.92
CA LEU A 4 -2.63 -6.47 7.94
C LEU A 4 -3.57 -6.86 9.10
N THR A 5 -4.88 -6.99 8.87
CA THR A 5 -5.71 -7.76 9.79
C THR A 5 -5.60 -9.24 9.43
N ASP A 6 -5.74 -10.12 10.42
CA ASP A 6 -5.80 -11.57 10.21
C ASP A 6 -6.93 -11.96 9.23
N GLU A 7 -7.93 -11.09 9.04
CA GLU A 7 -9.00 -11.26 8.04
C GLU A 7 -8.47 -11.22 6.59
N TRP A 8 -7.46 -10.41 6.29
CA TRP A 8 -6.92 -10.28 4.92
C TRP A 8 -6.18 -11.55 4.49
N SER A 9 -5.37 -12.14 5.38
CA SER A 9 -4.65 -13.39 5.12
C SER A 9 -5.57 -14.62 5.12
N GLN A 10 -6.71 -14.56 5.83
CA GLN A 10 -7.76 -15.58 5.75
C GLN A 10 -8.49 -15.56 4.40
N CYS A 11 -8.74 -14.37 3.86
CA CYS A 11 -9.45 -14.18 2.59
C CYS A 11 -8.55 -14.28 1.35
N CYS A 12 -7.26 -13.98 1.49
CA CYS A 12 -6.28 -14.11 0.44
C CYS A 12 -5.03 -14.79 1.01
N ASN A 13 -4.94 -16.10 0.83
CA ASN A 13 -3.82 -16.92 1.30
C ASN A 13 -2.60 -16.81 0.36
N ASP A 14 -2.22 -15.58 0.02
CA ASP A 14 -1.07 -15.28 -0.81
C ASP A 14 -0.17 -14.28 -0.08
N ARG A 15 1.13 -14.54 -0.04
CA ARG A 15 2.09 -13.62 0.56
C ARG A 15 2.46 -12.60 -0.49
N PHE A 16 2.17 -11.33 -0.23
CA PHE A 16 2.41 -10.27 -1.22
C PHE A 16 3.82 -9.70 -1.17
N LEU A 17 4.36 -9.49 0.03
CA LEU A 17 5.63 -8.79 0.22
C LEU A 17 6.64 -9.70 0.91
N ARG A 18 7.92 -9.50 0.60
CA ARG A 18 9.04 -10.20 1.26
C ARG A 18 9.06 -9.89 2.77
N ASP A 19 9.52 -10.84 3.58
CA ASP A 19 9.53 -10.70 5.05
C ASP A 19 10.27 -9.46 5.56
N TRP A 20 11.39 -9.08 4.92
CA TRP A 20 12.12 -7.87 5.30
C TRP A 20 11.32 -6.59 5.05
N VAL A 21 10.40 -6.59 4.07
CA VAL A 21 9.48 -5.47 3.84
C VAL A 21 8.48 -5.40 4.99
N TRP A 22 7.96 -6.54 5.45
CA TRP A 22 7.07 -6.60 6.61
C TRP A 22 7.71 -6.08 7.89
N ILE A 23 8.98 -6.40 8.13
CA ILE A 23 9.74 -5.87 9.27
C ILE A 23 9.79 -4.34 9.21
N LYS A 24 10.13 -3.78 8.04
CA LYS A 24 10.19 -2.31 7.86
C LYS A 24 8.82 -1.66 8.03
N VAL A 25 7.74 -2.27 7.53
CA VAL A 25 6.36 -1.79 7.71
C VAL A 25 5.97 -1.77 9.19
N ARG A 26 6.32 -2.80 9.97
CA ARG A 26 6.06 -2.83 11.41
C ARG A 26 6.84 -1.73 12.15
N GLN A 27 8.13 -1.59 11.88
CA GLN A 27 8.96 -0.52 12.46
C GLN A 27 8.44 0.88 12.09
N GLY A 28 8.07 1.10 10.83
CA GLY A 28 7.47 2.35 10.37
C GLY A 28 6.15 2.65 11.07
N ARG A 29 5.31 1.62 11.29
CA ARG A 29 4.05 1.76 12.03
C ARG A 29 4.29 2.21 13.47
N GLU A 30 5.24 1.62 14.19
CA GLU A 30 5.56 2.04 15.55
C GLU A 30 6.02 3.50 15.61
N ILE A 31 6.89 3.91 14.68
CA ILE A 31 7.38 5.30 14.58
C ILE A 31 6.22 6.27 14.30
N CYS A 32 5.40 5.98 13.29
CA CYS A 32 4.32 6.87 12.88
C CYS A 32 3.16 6.88 13.88
N GLN A 33 2.85 5.75 14.53
CA GLN A 33 1.83 5.66 15.58
C GLN A 33 2.24 6.51 16.80
N LYS A 34 3.53 6.49 17.17
CA LYS A 34 4.03 7.34 18.25
C LYS A 34 3.92 8.83 17.91
N ARG A 35 4.13 9.20 16.64
CA ARG A 35 4.09 10.60 16.18
C ARG A 35 2.66 11.12 15.99
N TYR A 36 1.77 10.28 15.51
CA TYR A 36 0.39 10.63 15.18
C TYR A 36 -0.58 9.57 15.76
N PRO A 37 -0.79 9.54 17.09
CA PRO A 37 -1.55 8.48 17.75
C PRO A 37 -3.01 8.42 17.30
N ASP A 38 -3.64 9.58 17.10
CA ASP A 38 -5.08 9.69 16.82
C ASP A 38 -5.39 10.27 15.43
N ASN A 39 -4.37 10.56 14.62
CA ASN A 39 -4.56 11.14 13.29
C ASN A 39 -4.14 10.16 12.20
N ILE A 40 -5.11 9.42 11.68
CA ILE A 40 -4.88 8.38 10.69
C ILE A 40 -4.35 8.91 9.35
N ILE A 41 -4.69 10.15 8.97
CA ILE A 41 -4.21 10.77 7.73
C ILE A 41 -2.73 11.11 7.85
N CYS A 42 -2.33 11.77 8.94
CA CYS A 42 -0.92 12.08 9.19
C CYS A 42 -0.10 10.81 9.41
N PHE A 43 -0.69 9.79 10.05
CA PHE A 43 -0.08 8.46 10.19
C PHE A 43 0.23 7.84 8.83
N ASP A 44 -0.74 7.80 7.90
CA ASP A 44 -0.54 7.23 6.56
C ASP A 44 0.46 8.07 5.75
N THR A 45 0.43 9.40 5.90
CA THR A 45 1.42 10.31 5.29
C THR A 45 2.83 10.02 5.80
N CYS A 46 3.00 9.87 7.11
CA CYS A 46 4.26 9.52 7.76
C CYS A 46 4.82 8.19 7.24
N LEU A 47 3.98 7.17 7.06
CA LEU A 47 4.44 5.90 6.49
C LEU A 47 4.95 6.11 5.06
N MET A 48 4.20 6.81 4.22
CA MET A 48 4.64 7.09 2.84
C MET A 48 5.94 7.90 2.80
N GLU A 49 6.17 8.82 3.74
CA GLU A 49 7.42 9.56 3.88
C GLU A 49 8.59 8.67 4.34
N LEU A 50 8.38 7.80 5.34
CA LEU A 50 9.41 6.87 5.82
C LEU A 50 9.86 5.90 4.73
N PHE A 51 8.91 5.47 3.91
CA PHE A 51 9.20 4.66 2.72
C PHE A 51 9.69 5.52 1.55
N LYS A 52 9.77 6.85 1.64
CA LYS A 52 10.15 7.73 0.51
C LYS A 52 9.21 7.64 -0.70
N VAL A 53 8.03 7.04 -0.52
CA VAL A 53 6.95 7.01 -1.52
C VAL A 53 6.40 8.42 -1.73
N LEU A 54 6.42 9.21 -0.66
CA LEU A 54 6.03 10.61 -0.62
C LEU A 54 7.21 11.47 -0.15
N ASP A 55 7.52 12.51 -0.91
CA ASP A 55 8.44 13.59 -0.52
C ASP A 55 7.63 14.86 -0.26
N ARG A 56 7.91 15.59 0.83
CA ARG A 56 7.17 16.82 1.15
C ARG A 56 7.34 17.93 0.12
N ARG A 57 8.48 17.99 -0.55
CA ARG A 57 8.81 19.04 -1.53
C ARG A 57 8.31 18.68 -2.91
N TYR A 58 8.41 17.40 -3.28
CA TYR A 58 8.15 16.95 -4.65
C TYR A 58 6.85 16.14 -4.81
N GLY A 59 6.21 15.75 -3.71
CA GLY A 59 5.01 14.93 -3.70
C GLY A 59 5.33 13.45 -3.91
N PHE A 60 4.39 12.72 -4.49
CA PHE A 60 4.57 11.30 -4.76
C PHE A 60 5.59 11.05 -5.86
N SER A 61 6.54 10.14 -5.59
CA SER A 61 7.52 9.71 -6.60
C SER A 61 7.06 8.42 -7.27
N ARG A 62 6.65 8.48 -8.54
CA ARG A 62 6.25 7.28 -9.33
C ARG A 62 7.34 6.21 -9.35
N GLU A 63 8.60 6.62 -9.46
CA GLU A 63 9.75 5.72 -9.46
C GLU A 63 9.89 4.99 -8.12
N ILE A 64 9.72 5.70 -7.00
CA ILE A 64 9.85 5.11 -5.67
C ILE A 64 8.61 4.27 -5.34
N ILE A 65 7.41 4.69 -5.75
CA ILE A 65 6.22 3.85 -5.56
C ILE A 65 6.40 2.50 -6.30
N ASN A 66 6.93 2.52 -7.53
CA ASN A 66 7.26 1.29 -8.26
C ASN A 66 8.39 0.48 -7.61
N ALA A 67 9.33 1.12 -6.91
CA ALA A 67 10.41 0.42 -6.21
C ALA A 67 9.95 -0.27 -4.90
N ILE A 68 8.89 0.23 -4.27
CA ILE A 68 8.45 -0.19 -2.92
C ILE A 68 7.19 -1.03 -2.96
N ILE A 69 6.41 -0.91 -4.02
CA ILE A 69 5.16 -1.63 -4.21
C ILE A 69 5.10 -2.30 -5.60
N GLY A 70 6.02 -1.98 -6.51
CA GLY A 70 6.08 -2.60 -7.83
C GLY A 70 6.72 -3.98 -7.85
N LYS A 71 6.89 -4.55 -9.05
CA LYS A 71 7.30 -5.96 -9.28
C LYS A 71 8.52 -6.42 -8.47
N GLY A 72 9.48 -5.55 -8.14
CA GLY A 72 10.73 -5.92 -7.47
C GLY A 72 10.60 -6.38 -6.02
N VAL A 73 9.56 -5.93 -5.31
CA VAL A 73 9.35 -6.26 -3.87
C VAL A 73 8.18 -7.21 -3.64
N VAL A 74 7.33 -7.38 -4.65
CA VAL A 74 6.23 -8.32 -4.65
C VAL A 74 6.77 -9.74 -4.79
N LEU A 75 6.31 -10.65 -3.94
CA LEU A 75 6.67 -12.07 -3.97
C LEU A 75 6.06 -12.77 -5.20
N GLY A 76 6.72 -13.84 -5.63
CA GLY A 76 6.30 -14.65 -6.78
C GLY A 76 7.30 -14.63 -7.95
N ASP A 77 7.13 -15.56 -8.87
CA ASP A 77 7.89 -15.64 -10.12
C ASP A 77 7.51 -14.50 -11.07
N GLU A 78 8.27 -14.27 -12.13
CA GLU A 78 8.00 -13.17 -13.09
C GLU A 78 6.60 -13.21 -13.71
N ASN A 79 6.00 -14.40 -13.79
CA ASN A 79 4.64 -14.61 -14.29
C ASN A 79 3.56 -14.62 -13.20
N ASP A 80 3.92 -14.40 -11.93
CA ASP A 80 2.97 -14.34 -10.82
C ASP A 80 1.96 -13.21 -11.05
N TRP A 81 0.69 -13.50 -10.77
CA TRP A 81 -0.42 -12.58 -11.00
C TRP A 81 -0.19 -11.23 -10.31
N LYS A 82 0.38 -11.23 -9.09
CA LYS A 82 0.65 -10.01 -8.31
C LYS A 82 1.62 -9.09 -9.02
N LYS A 83 2.69 -9.67 -9.60
CA LYS A 83 3.67 -8.92 -10.37
C LYS A 83 3.02 -8.32 -11.62
N ASN A 84 2.16 -9.08 -12.30
CA ASN A 84 1.53 -8.62 -13.54
C ASN A 84 0.52 -7.50 -13.35
N VAL A 85 -0.09 -7.38 -12.16
CA VAL A 85 -1.12 -6.35 -11.89
C VAL A 85 -0.62 -5.16 -11.08
N THR A 86 0.46 -5.30 -10.28
CA THR A 86 0.83 -4.28 -9.29
C THR A 86 1.07 -2.88 -9.88
N ASN A 87 1.84 -2.77 -10.96
CA ASN A 87 2.14 -1.47 -11.57
C ASN A 87 0.88 -0.85 -12.20
N THR A 88 0.03 -1.68 -12.81
CA THR A 88 -1.23 -1.26 -13.41
C THR A 88 -2.17 -0.72 -12.34
N PHE A 89 -2.40 -1.46 -11.26
CA PHE A 89 -3.28 -1.03 -10.17
C PHE A 89 -2.79 0.24 -9.49
N LEU A 90 -1.48 0.39 -9.34
CA LEU A 90 -0.92 1.60 -8.79
C LEU A 90 -1.18 2.82 -9.71
N SER A 91 -0.96 2.66 -11.01
CA SER A 91 -1.25 3.71 -11.99
C SER A 91 -2.74 4.06 -12.00
N ASP A 92 -3.61 3.05 -12.00
CA ASP A 92 -5.06 3.22 -11.95
C ASP A 92 -5.47 3.99 -10.71
N CYS A 93 -4.93 3.62 -9.55
CA CYS A 93 -5.23 4.31 -8.30
C CYS A 93 -4.71 5.74 -8.24
N ALA A 94 -3.53 6.01 -8.77
CA ALA A 94 -3.01 7.37 -8.86
C ALA A 94 -3.92 8.26 -9.75
N ASN A 95 -4.45 7.71 -10.83
CA ASN A 95 -5.39 8.41 -11.71
C ASN A 95 -6.77 8.58 -11.04
N GLU A 96 -7.29 7.53 -10.39
CA GLU A 96 -8.61 7.50 -9.74
C GLU A 96 -8.72 8.54 -8.63
N ILE A 97 -7.66 8.74 -7.84
CA ILE A 97 -7.62 9.74 -6.77
C ILE A 97 -7.23 11.14 -7.27
N GLY A 98 -6.91 11.30 -8.56
CA GLY A 98 -6.46 12.57 -9.14
C GLY A 98 -5.13 13.06 -8.55
N LEU A 99 -4.18 12.14 -8.32
CA LEU A 99 -2.93 12.41 -7.62
C LEU A 99 -2.16 13.56 -8.28
N LYS A 100 -1.90 14.63 -7.53
CA LYS A 100 -1.15 15.80 -8.01
C LYS A 100 0.32 15.67 -7.64
N VAL A 101 1.19 16.04 -8.59
CA VAL A 101 2.63 16.17 -8.35
C VAL A 101 2.91 17.58 -7.83
N GLY A 102 3.71 17.70 -6.77
CA GLY A 102 4.02 18.97 -6.11
C GLY A 102 4.14 18.83 -4.60
N PRO A 103 4.39 19.94 -3.88
CA PRO A 103 4.58 19.91 -2.44
C PRO A 103 3.41 19.24 -1.73
N SER A 104 3.72 18.34 -0.79
CA SER A 104 2.73 17.63 0.00
C SER A 104 2.52 18.30 1.34
N ALA A 105 1.26 18.38 1.78
CA ALA A 105 0.93 18.73 3.15
C ALA A 105 1.50 17.69 4.13
N GLU A 106 1.69 18.11 5.38
CA GLU A 106 2.12 17.22 6.48
C GLU A 106 1.14 16.04 6.69
N CYS A 107 -0.16 16.28 6.47
CA CYS A 107 -1.20 15.29 6.55
C CYS A 107 -1.92 15.27 5.21
N ASN A 108 -1.40 14.46 4.29
CA ASN A 108 -1.89 14.36 2.94
C ASN A 108 -2.93 13.22 2.83
N PRO A 109 -4.22 13.52 2.57
CA PRO A 109 -5.24 12.48 2.40
C PRO A 109 -4.95 11.55 1.22
N ASP A 110 -4.19 12.00 0.21
CA ASP A 110 -3.82 11.19 -0.95
C ASP A 110 -2.95 9.99 -0.56
N ALA A 111 -2.16 10.08 0.52
CA ALA A 111 -1.38 8.96 1.02
C ALA A 111 -2.27 7.79 1.42
N ARG A 112 -3.36 8.09 2.14
CA ARG A 112 -4.35 7.10 2.55
C ARG A 112 -5.18 6.63 1.36
N ASN A 113 -5.64 7.55 0.51
CA ASN A 113 -6.49 7.21 -0.64
C ASN A 113 -5.75 6.30 -1.63
N LEU A 114 -4.49 6.61 -1.92
CA LEU A 114 -3.64 5.78 -2.78
C LEU A 114 -3.45 4.38 -2.18
N ALA A 115 -3.10 4.30 -0.88
CA ALA A 115 -2.91 3.04 -0.19
C ALA A 115 -4.19 2.18 -0.22
N ASN A 116 -5.33 2.77 0.15
CA ASN A 116 -6.61 2.08 0.19
C ASN A 116 -7.04 1.59 -1.19
N CYS A 117 -6.92 2.44 -2.21
CA CYS A 117 -7.25 2.05 -3.58
C CYS A 117 -6.36 0.88 -4.04
N TYR A 118 -5.05 1.00 -3.89
CA TYR A 118 -4.10 0.00 -4.37
C TYR A 118 -4.37 -1.36 -3.71
N TRP A 119 -4.45 -1.36 -2.38
CA TRP A 119 -4.63 -2.59 -1.62
C TRP A 119 -6.02 -3.21 -1.81
N LYS A 120 -7.04 -2.38 -2.04
CA LYS A 120 -8.36 -2.87 -2.44
C LYS A 120 -8.30 -3.62 -3.77
N LYS A 121 -7.67 -3.05 -4.80
CA LYS A 121 -7.52 -3.73 -6.10
C LYS A 121 -6.70 -5.02 -5.98
N MET A 122 -5.63 -5.02 -5.18
CA MET A 122 -4.82 -6.23 -4.91
C MET A 122 -5.65 -7.31 -4.21
N PHE A 123 -6.49 -6.93 -3.25
CA PHE A 123 -7.40 -7.87 -2.58
C PHE A 123 -8.44 -8.44 -3.54
N ASP A 124 -9.12 -7.57 -4.29
CA ASP A 124 -10.18 -7.95 -5.21
C ASP A 124 -9.68 -8.86 -6.36
N ALA A 125 -8.38 -8.78 -6.69
CA ALA A 125 -7.72 -9.60 -7.71
C ALA A 125 -7.12 -10.93 -7.20
N CYS A 126 -7.10 -11.17 -5.88
CA CYS A 126 -6.44 -12.35 -5.33
C CYS A 126 -7.12 -13.67 -5.77
N PRO A 127 -6.38 -14.62 -6.38
CA PRO A 127 -6.95 -15.83 -6.97
C PRO A 127 -7.35 -16.93 -5.97
N VAL A 128 -7.38 -16.64 -4.66
CA VAL A 128 -7.78 -17.60 -3.62
C VAL A 128 -9.07 -17.15 -2.96
N ARG A 129 -10.22 -17.73 -3.35
CA ARG A 129 -11.44 -17.77 -2.53
C ARG A 129 -11.51 -19.11 -1.82
N LEU A 130 -10.82 -19.27 -0.70
CA LEU A 130 -11.01 -20.43 0.17
C LEU A 130 -12.21 -20.17 1.09
N GLY A 131 -13.31 -20.87 0.81
CA GLY A 131 -14.40 -21.09 1.75
C GLY A 131 -15.43 -19.97 1.86
N GLY A 132 -16.46 -20.01 1.02
CA GLY A 132 -17.88 -19.74 1.33
C GLY A 132 -18.33 -18.51 2.15
N GLY A 133 -17.46 -17.61 2.58
CA GLY A 133 -17.75 -16.43 3.38
C GLY A 133 -17.60 -15.15 2.59
N THR A 134 -18.40 -14.14 2.90
CA THR A 134 -18.31 -12.80 2.31
C THR A 134 -17.11 -12.05 2.88
N CYS A 135 -16.00 -12.08 2.16
CA CYS A 135 -14.82 -11.26 2.42
C CYS A 135 -15.02 -9.84 1.85
N SER A 136 -14.78 -8.81 2.65
CA SER A 136 -14.87 -7.40 2.21
C SER A 136 -13.64 -6.61 2.69
N PHE A 137 -13.04 -5.83 1.81
CA PHE A 137 -12.02 -4.84 2.18
C PHE A 137 -12.66 -3.76 3.08
N LYS A 138 -12.24 -3.66 4.34
CA LYS A 138 -12.76 -2.69 5.32
C LYS A 138 -11.75 -1.58 5.60
#